data_AF-A0A5N7U4L5-F1
#
_entry.id   AF-A0A5N7U4L5-F1
#
_cell.length_a   1.000
_cell.length_b   1.000
_cell.length_c   1.000
_cell.angle_alpha   90.00
_cell.angle_beta   90.00
_cell.angle_gamma   90.00
#
_symmetry.space_group_name_H-M   'P 1'
#
loop_
_entity.id
_entity.type
_entity.pdbx_description
1 polymer ?
#
loop_
_entity_poly.entity_id
_entity_poly.type
_entity_poly.pdbx_seq_one_letter_code
_entity_poly.pdbx_strand_id
1 'polypeptide(L)'
;MIYTIPTKKGLGIEIWGTRDDLEYLYDIVSKFWNDPLLSPVKGYEDKNHLISGFSHELRKASYGSRLTRTHSHYSFEEIPYCGFQVSWVHIIFSIAALKYNMKLTKSDKGDIAMFLHLEYWIEKAMKDYDSVGAVNLLPYLDDAIHAGNENLYLYMRHINSTFFDLKGGKKSFRKLAQLMRTTVFSTDEYNDLRNFLQSEAKKHNCKVEDLELNDDDTIYEIEW
;
A
#
# COMPACT_ATOMS: atom_id res chain seq x y z
N MET A 1 -0.84 -8.84 19.01
CA MET A 1 -0.29 -9.34 17.73
C MET A 1 -1.04 -8.74 16.55
N ILE A 2 -0.31 -8.20 15.58
CA ILE A 2 -0.88 -7.75 14.30
C ILE A 2 -1.18 -8.95 13.41
N TYR A 3 -2.31 -8.91 12.71
CA TYR A 3 -2.67 -9.90 11.69
C TYR A 3 -3.50 -9.27 10.58
N THR A 4 -3.66 -9.97 9.47
CA THR A 4 -4.46 -9.48 8.34
C THR A 4 -5.43 -10.54 7.84
N ILE A 5 -6.54 -10.10 7.26
CA ILE A 5 -7.48 -10.95 6.53
C ILE A 5 -7.92 -10.27 5.22
N PRO A 6 -8.28 -11.02 4.16
CA PRO A 6 -8.83 -10.43 2.95
C PRO A 6 -10.18 -9.75 3.22
N THR A 7 -10.47 -8.66 2.51
CA THR A 7 -11.81 -8.07 2.55
C THR A 7 -12.82 -8.96 1.81
N LYS A 8 -14.12 -8.80 2.13
CA LYS A 8 -15.18 -9.65 1.57
C LYS A 8 -15.26 -9.59 0.06
N LYS A 9 -15.06 -8.40 -0.53
CA LYS A 9 -15.05 -8.22 -1.98
C LYS A 9 -13.67 -8.40 -2.61
N GLY A 10 -12.64 -8.64 -1.80
CA GLY A 10 -11.28 -8.92 -2.27
C GLY A 10 -10.61 -7.74 -2.97
N LEU A 11 -11.01 -6.52 -2.62
CA LEU A 11 -10.35 -5.29 -3.07
C LEU A 11 -9.09 -5.00 -2.25
N GLY A 12 -8.95 -5.64 -1.08
CA GLY A 12 -7.77 -5.45 -0.25
C GLY A 12 -7.75 -6.38 0.95
N ILE A 13 -7.17 -5.86 2.03
CA ILE A 13 -7.09 -6.51 3.32
C ILE A 13 -7.64 -5.64 4.43
N GLU A 14 -8.06 -6.30 5.50
CA GLU A 14 -8.20 -5.71 6.81
C GLU A 14 -6.93 -6.00 7.61
N ILE A 15 -6.35 -4.97 8.23
CA ILE A 15 -5.24 -5.10 9.18
C ILE A 15 -5.80 -4.92 10.58
N TRP A 16 -5.45 -5.82 11.48
CA TRP A 16 -5.99 -5.92 12.83
C TRP A 16 -4.88 -6.04 13.87
N GLY A 17 -5.13 -5.51 15.07
CA GLY A 17 -4.28 -5.65 16.25
C GLY A 17 -4.99 -5.14 17.49
N THR A 18 -4.41 -5.31 18.66
CA THR A 18 -4.82 -4.51 19.82
C THR A 18 -4.44 -3.05 19.58
N ARG A 19 -4.93 -2.15 20.43
CA ARG A 19 -4.53 -0.74 20.38
C ARG A 19 -3.00 -0.59 20.44
N ASP A 20 -2.37 -1.23 21.42
CA ASP A 20 -0.91 -1.16 21.63
C ASP A 20 -0.14 -1.71 20.42
N ASP A 21 -0.64 -2.77 19.77
CA ASP A 21 -0.02 -3.31 18.56
C ASP A 21 -0.02 -2.28 17.42
N LEU A 22 -1.15 -1.60 17.21
CA LEU A 22 -1.30 -0.63 16.12
C LEU A 22 -0.56 0.68 16.43
N GLU A 23 -0.50 1.11 17.68
CA GLU A 23 0.34 2.24 18.11
C GLU A 23 1.83 1.92 17.89
N TYR A 24 2.28 0.71 18.25
CA TYR A 24 3.65 0.29 18.00
C TYR A 24 4.00 0.20 16.51
N LEU A 25 3.09 -0.33 15.68
CA LEU A 25 3.28 -0.32 14.23
C LEU A 25 3.34 1.11 13.68
N TYR A 26 2.49 2.00 14.18
CA TYR A 26 2.48 3.40 13.76
C TYR A 26 3.80 4.08 14.08
N ASP A 27 4.35 3.85 15.28
CA ASP A 27 5.63 4.40 15.70
C ASP A 27 6.77 3.90 14.80
N ILE A 28 6.78 2.61 14.45
CA ILE A 28 7.77 2.05 13.52
C ILE A 28 7.62 2.66 12.13
N VAL A 29 6.41 2.66 11.56
CA VAL A 29 6.14 3.23 10.23
C VAL A 29 6.60 4.69 10.20
N SER A 30 6.31 5.47 11.24
CA SER A 30 6.65 6.89 11.37
C SER A 30 8.15 7.20 11.33
N LYS A 31 9.02 6.22 11.58
CA LYS A 31 10.47 6.40 11.40
C LYS A 31 10.88 6.50 9.93
N PHE A 32 10.07 5.98 9.01
CA PHE A 32 10.44 5.76 7.61
C PHE A 32 9.71 6.67 6.62
N TRP A 33 9.04 7.72 7.07
CA TRP A 33 8.46 8.74 6.21
C TRP A 33 8.45 10.10 6.91
N ASN A 34 8.33 11.18 6.12
CA ASN A 34 8.29 12.56 6.61
C ASN A 34 9.56 12.98 7.41
N ASP A 35 10.73 12.47 7.04
CA ASP A 35 12.02 12.95 7.55
C ASP A 35 12.48 14.17 6.72
N PRO A 36 12.56 15.38 7.31
CA PRO A 36 13.01 16.58 6.60
C PRO A 36 14.41 16.47 6.03
N LEU A 37 15.29 15.63 6.61
CA LEU A 37 16.66 15.43 6.12
C LEU A 37 16.70 14.71 4.78
N LEU A 38 15.65 13.95 4.45
CA LEU A 38 15.52 13.21 3.21
C LEU A 38 14.73 13.96 2.12
N SER A 39 14.19 15.15 2.42
CA SER A 39 13.49 16.01 1.45
C SER A 39 14.30 16.31 0.16
N PRO A 40 15.65 16.47 0.19
CA PRO A 40 16.43 16.64 -1.03
C PRO A 40 16.53 15.39 -1.92
N VAL A 41 16.17 14.20 -1.40
CA VAL A 41 16.20 12.95 -2.18
C VAL A 41 15.06 12.98 -3.18
N LYS A 42 15.39 12.86 -4.47
CA LYS A 42 14.40 12.95 -5.54
C LYS A 42 13.34 11.85 -5.41
N GLY A 43 12.07 12.23 -5.50
CA GLY A 43 10.94 11.32 -5.31
C GLY A 43 10.62 10.96 -3.85
N TYR A 44 11.28 11.56 -2.86
CA TYR A 44 10.98 11.31 -1.45
C TYR A 44 9.59 11.84 -1.06
N GLU A 45 9.22 13.02 -1.54
CA GLU A 45 7.91 13.63 -1.24
C GLU A 45 6.74 12.81 -1.80
N ASP A 46 6.88 12.34 -3.03
CA ASP A 46 5.93 11.42 -3.67
C ASP A 46 5.72 10.13 -2.84
N LYS A 47 6.81 9.55 -2.32
CA LYS A 47 6.73 8.41 -1.38
C LYS A 47 6.09 8.79 -0.05
N ASN A 48 6.35 9.99 0.48
CA ASN A 48 5.69 10.48 1.70
C ASN A 48 4.18 10.58 1.50
N HIS A 49 3.71 11.12 0.37
CA HIS A 49 2.28 11.14 0.05
C HIS A 49 1.67 9.73 0.03
N LEU A 50 2.36 8.77 -0.60
CA LEU A 50 1.95 7.37 -0.62
C LEU A 50 1.80 6.77 0.79
N ILE A 51 2.84 6.92 1.62
CA ILE A 51 2.89 6.36 2.97
C ILE A 51 1.92 7.08 3.91
N SER A 52 1.70 8.38 3.72
CA SER A 52 0.85 9.20 4.58
C SER A 52 -0.58 8.67 4.68
N GLY A 53 -1.17 8.19 3.57
CA GLY A 53 -2.50 7.58 3.57
C GLY A 53 -2.57 6.31 4.41
N PHE A 54 -1.59 5.42 4.26
CA PHE A 54 -1.48 4.20 5.07
C PHE A 54 -1.28 4.51 6.56
N SER A 55 -0.35 5.42 6.86
CA SER A 55 -0.03 5.89 8.21
C SER A 55 -1.25 6.55 8.89
N HIS A 56 -2.02 7.34 8.14
CA HIS A 56 -3.25 7.95 8.62
C HIS A 56 -4.30 6.91 9.03
N GLU A 57 -4.54 5.90 8.18
CA GLU A 57 -5.50 4.84 8.47
C GLU A 57 -5.09 4.01 9.68
N LEU A 58 -3.80 3.67 9.79
CA LEU A 58 -3.23 2.96 10.93
C LEU A 58 -3.43 3.73 12.26
N ARG A 59 -3.13 5.03 12.26
CA ARG A 59 -3.33 5.89 13.44
C ARG A 59 -4.80 6.03 13.82
N LYS A 60 -5.68 6.20 12.83
CA LYS A 60 -7.13 6.27 13.08
C LYS A 60 -7.68 4.95 13.64
N ALA A 61 -7.14 3.82 13.17
CA ALA A 61 -7.49 2.51 13.66
C ALA A 61 -7.08 2.31 15.12
N SER A 62 -5.86 2.70 15.52
CA SER A 62 -5.41 2.54 16.91
C SER A 62 -6.28 3.28 17.93
N TYR A 63 -6.92 4.38 17.52
CA TYR A 63 -7.90 5.10 18.33
C TYR A 63 -9.34 4.54 18.27
N GLY A 64 -9.54 3.38 17.65
CA GLY A 64 -10.85 2.76 17.49
C GLY A 64 -11.80 3.51 16.55
N SER A 65 -11.29 4.45 15.73
CA SER A 65 -12.11 5.28 14.81
C SER A 65 -12.33 4.62 13.44
N ARG A 66 -12.07 3.32 13.33
CA ARG A 66 -12.19 2.51 12.11
C ARG A 66 -12.96 1.24 12.45
N LEU A 67 -12.41 0.07 12.15
CA LEU A 67 -13.00 -1.21 12.50
C LEU A 67 -12.69 -1.56 13.96
N THR A 68 -13.67 -2.10 14.68
CA THR A 68 -13.52 -2.56 16.06
C THR A 68 -14.22 -3.90 16.24
N ARG A 69 -13.64 -4.80 17.06
CA ARG A 69 -14.22 -6.10 17.44
C ARG A 69 -13.79 -6.47 18.86
N THR A 70 -14.55 -7.34 19.52
CA THR A 70 -14.28 -7.79 20.91
C THR A 70 -13.47 -9.07 20.99
N HIS A 71 -13.14 -9.68 19.85
CA HIS A 71 -12.28 -10.87 19.76
C HIS A 71 -11.49 -10.82 18.45
N SER A 72 -10.43 -11.60 18.37
CA SER A 72 -9.65 -11.73 17.13
C SER A 72 -10.29 -12.75 16.18
N HIS A 73 -9.74 -12.87 14.97
CA HIS A 73 -10.08 -13.95 14.04
C HIS A 73 -9.46 -15.30 14.42
N TYR A 74 -8.51 -15.33 15.35
CA TYR A 74 -7.70 -16.51 15.67
C TYR A 74 -7.85 -17.00 17.12
N SER A 75 -8.46 -16.19 17.98
CA SER A 75 -8.69 -16.46 19.40
C SER A 75 -10.07 -15.96 19.78
N PHE A 76 -10.76 -16.76 20.58
CA PHE A 76 -12.07 -16.47 21.18
C PHE A 76 -11.97 -15.65 22.48
N GLU A 77 -10.75 -15.30 22.91
CA GLU A 77 -10.56 -14.44 24.07
C GLU A 77 -11.18 -13.06 23.83
N GLU A 78 -11.94 -12.59 24.81
CA GLU A 78 -12.60 -11.29 24.77
C GLU A 78 -11.60 -10.18 25.06
N ILE A 79 -10.98 -9.68 24.00
CA ILE A 79 -9.99 -8.60 24.02
C ILE A 79 -10.37 -7.61 22.92
N PRO A 80 -10.37 -6.30 23.17
CA PRO A 80 -10.68 -5.31 22.15
C PRO A 80 -9.60 -5.31 21.06
N TYR A 81 -10.03 -5.53 19.82
CA TYR A 81 -9.22 -5.39 18.60
C TYR A 81 -9.69 -4.19 17.79
N CYS A 82 -8.72 -3.51 17.21
CA CYS A 82 -8.91 -2.42 16.27
C CYS A 82 -8.36 -2.83 14.90
N GLY A 83 -8.91 -2.24 13.84
CA GLY A 83 -8.42 -2.50 12.49
C GLY A 83 -8.88 -1.48 11.47
N PHE A 84 -8.34 -1.61 10.25
CA PHE A 84 -8.70 -0.77 9.11
C PHE A 84 -8.59 -1.56 7.82
N GLN A 85 -9.20 -1.04 6.76
CA GLN A 85 -9.17 -1.60 5.43
C GLN A 85 -8.20 -0.82 4.55
N VAL A 86 -7.45 -1.53 3.71
CA VAL A 86 -6.51 -0.96 2.74
C VAL A 86 -6.52 -1.81 1.46
N SER A 87 -6.49 -1.17 0.29
CA SER A 87 -6.52 -1.90 -0.98
C SER A 87 -5.25 -2.70 -1.20
N TRP A 88 -5.33 -3.77 -2.00
CA TRP A 88 -4.15 -4.57 -2.36
C TRP A 88 -3.06 -3.70 -3.01
N VAL A 89 -3.47 -2.78 -3.88
CA VAL A 89 -2.55 -1.84 -4.55
C VAL A 89 -1.84 -0.98 -3.51
N HIS A 90 -2.60 -0.32 -2.63
CA HIS A 90 -2.02 0.61 -1.67
C HIS A 90 -1.07 -0.11 -0.71
N ILE A 91 -1.45 -1.26 -0.14
CA ILE A 91 -0.57 -1.96 0.80
C ILE A 91 0.74 -2.44 0.15
N ILE A 92 0.69 -3.02 -1.05
CA ILE A 92 1.90 -3.48 -1.75
C ILE A 92 2.84 -2.31 -2.01
N PHE A 93 2.31 -1.18 -2.48
CA PHE A 93 3.10 0.02 -2.71
C PHE A 93 3.63 0.64 -1.42
N SER A 94 2.87 0.63 -0.32
CA SER A 94 3.32 1.11 0.98
C SER A 94 4.49 0.28 1.50
N ILE A 95 4.44 -1.04 1.38
CA ILE A 95 5.57 -1.91 1.76
C ILE A 95 6.80 -1.62 0.90
N ALA A 96 6.64 -1.49 -0.42
CA ALA A 96 7.76 -1.16 -1.31
C ALA A 96 8.40 0.20 -0.99
N ALA A 97 7.59 1.23 -0.72
CA ALA A 97 8.07 2.56 -0.36
C ALA A 97 8.77 2.57 1.02
N LEU A 98 8.20 1.88 2.01
CA LEU A 98 8.79 1.77 3.34
C LEU A 98 10.13 1.02 3.30
N LYS A 99 10.21 -0.13 2.60
CA LYS A 99 11.46 -0.89 2.39
C LYS A 99 12.52 -0.05 1.69
N TYR A 100 12.12 0.79 0.74
CA TYR A 100 13.05 1.71 0.09
C TYR A 100 13.59 2.75 1.08
N ASN A 101 12.72 3.37 1.88
CA ASN A 101 13.13 4.36 2.87
C ASN A 101 13.95 3.76 4.03
N MET A 102 13.73 2.50 4.41
CA MET A 102 14.59 1.77 5.36
C MET A 102 16.05 1.66 4.90
N LYS A 103 16.34 1.77 3.59
CA LYS A 103 17.71 1.81 3.07
C LYS A 103 18.39 3.17 3.29
N LEU A 104 17.59 4.21 3.52
CA LEU A 104 18.02 5.60 3.69
C LEU A 104 18.05 6.03 5.17
N THR A 105 17.22 5.39 6.00
CA THR A 105 17.09 5.69 7.43
C THR A 105 17.67 4.56 8.27
N LYS A 106 18.27 4.91 9.42
CA LYS A 106 18.77 3.92 10.37
C LYS A 106 17.62 3.04 10.87
N SER A 107 17.73 1.74 10.64
CA SER A 107 16.78 0.74 11.13
C SER A 107 17.42 -0.11 12.23
N ASP A 108 16.63 -0.58 13.20
CA ASP A 108 17.04 -1.56 14.20
C ASP A 108 16.40 -2.94 13.99
N LYS A 109 16.72 -3.89 14.87
CA LYS A 109 16.18 -5.26 14.79
C LYS A 109 14.66 -5.32 15.00
N GLY A 110 14.12 -4.43 15.83
CA GLY A 110 12.69 -4.33 16.10
C GLY A 110 11.93 -3.83 14.87
N ASP A 111 12.49 -2.83 14.17
CA ASP A 111 11.95 -2.33 12.90
C ASP A 111 11.87 -3.46 11.87
N ILE A 112 13.00 -4.14 11.62
CA ILE A 112 13.08 -5.23 10.64
C ILE A 112 12.11 -6.37 10.99
N ALA A 113 12.03 -6.75 12.28
CA ALA A 113 11.11 -7.80 12.71
C ALA A 113 9.65 -7.43 12.44
N MET A 114 9.27 -6.16 12.61
CA MET A 114 7.89 -5.73 12.36
C MET A 114 7.55 -5.72 10.87
N PHE A 115 8.47 -5.30 10.00
CA PHE A 115 8.27 -5.38 8.56
C PHE A 115 8.11 -6.82 8.08
N LEU A 116 8.97 -7.72 8.54
CA LEU A 116 8.87 -9.15 8.21
C LEU A 116 7.55 -9.75 8.71
N HIS A 117 7.10 -9.36 9.91
CA HIS A 117 5.81 -9.79 10.46
C HIS A 117 4.64 -9.31 9.60
N LEU A 118 4.68 -8.06 9.16
CA LEU A 118 3.65 -7.47 8.29
C LEU A 118 3.64 -8.13 6.90
N GLU A 119 4.81 -8.31 6.28
CA GLU A 119 4.96 -9.03 4.99
C GLU A 119 4.38 -10.44 5.07
N TYR A 120 4.74 -11.19 6.12
CA TYR A 120 4.21 -12.54 6.35
C TYR A 120 2.68 -12.56 6.38
N TRP A 121 2.05 -11.65 7.13
CA TRP A 121 0.60 -11.62 7.22
C TRP A 121 -0.05 -11.18 5.90
N ILE A 122 0.51 -10.21 5.19
CA ILE A 122 0.03 -9.81 3.86
C ILE A 122 0.10 -10.99 2.89
N GLU A 123 1.23 -11.68 2.82
CA GLU A 123 1.42 -12.87 1.99
C GLU A 123 0.41 -13.97 2.35
N LYS A 124 0.22 -14.23 3.65
CA LYS A 124 -0.78 -15.18 4.12
C LYS A 124 -2.19 -14.79 3.66
N ALA A 125 -2.59 -13.53 3.82
CA ALA A 125 -3.89 -13.05 3.36
C ALA A 125 -4.05 -13.19 1.83
N MET A 126 -3.02 -12.88 1.04
CA MET A 126 -3.05 -13.10 -0.41
C MET A 126 -3.30 -14.57 -0.75
N LYS A 127 -2.56 -15.48 -0.10
CA LYS A 127 -2.68 -16.94 -0.30
C LYS A 127 -4.05 -17.47 0.12
N ASP A 128 -4.56 -17.01 1.26
CA ASP A 128 -5.88 -17.39 1.79
C ASP A 128 -7.00 -16.90 0.87
N TYR A 129 -6.86 -15.72 0.26
CA TYR A 129 -7.83 -15.18 -0.68
C TYR A 129 -7.86 -15.98 -2.01
N ASP A 130 -6.70 -16.10 -2.66
CA ASP A 130 -6.53 -16.81 -3.91
C ASP A 130 -5.05 -17.16 -4.16
N SER A 131 -4.64 -18.38 -3.81
CA SER A 131 -3.27 -18.86 -3.97
C SER A 131 -2.69 -18.70 -5.38
N VAL A 132 -3.53 -18.85 -6.42
CA VAL A 132 -3.11 -18.67 -7.82
C VAL A 132 -2.77 -17.20 -8.13
N GLY A 133 -3.63 -16.27 -7.71
CA GLY A 133 -3.35 -14.84 -7.82
C GLY A 133 -2.15 -14.42 -6.97
N ALA A 134 -2.04 -14.97 -5.76
CA ALA A 134 -0.96 -14.68 -4.82
C ALA A 134 0.42 -14.99 -5.43
N VAL A 135 0.61 -16.16 -6.05
CA VAL A 135 1.89 -16.53 -6.70
C VAL A 135 2.37 -15.47 -7.70
N ASN A 136 1.44 -14.82 -8.40
CA ASN A 136 1.78 -13.78 -9.38
C ASN A 136 1.95 -12.39 -8.76
N LEU A 137 1.45 -12.16 -7.54
CA LEU A 137 1.53 -10.88 -6.84
C LEU A 137 2.71 -10.79 -5.86
N LEU A 138 3.14 -11.93 -5.30
CA LEU A 138 4.24 -11.98 -4.33
C LEU A 138 5.55 -11.33 -4.82
N PRO A 139 5.96 -11.47 -6.10
CA PRO A 139 7.16 -10.77 -6.57
C PRO A 139 7.12 -9.25 -6.33
N TYR A 140 5.94 -8.61 -6.35
CA TYR A 140 5.82 -7.18 -6.10
C TYR A 140 5.94 -6.80 -4.63
N LEU A 141 5.63 -7.72 -3.71
CA LEU A 141 5.96 -7.60 -2.29
C LEU A 141 7.48 -7.81 -2.07
N ASP A 142 8.06 -8.73 -2.84
CA ASP A 142 9.49 -9.13 -2.85
C ASP A 142 10.34 -8.28 -3.82
N ASP A 143 10.18 -6.96 -3.78
CA ASP A 143 11.05 -5.98 -4.45
C ASP A 143 10.99 -5.89 -6.00
N ALA A 144 10.00 -6.49 -6.68
CA ALA A 144 9.83 -6.29 -8.14
C ALA A 144 9.38 -4.87 -8.52
N ILE A 145 8.80 -4.12 -7.59
CA ILE A 145 8.42 -2.71 -7.80
C ILE A 145 9.67 -1.84 -7.88
N HIS A 146 9.78 -1.00 -8.92
CA HIS A 146 10.81 0.03 -8.99
C HIS A 146 10.53 1.17 -8.00
N ALA A 147 10.78 0.93 -6.71
CA ALA A 147 10.50 1.89 -5.64
C ALA A 147 11.36 3.17 -5.74
N GLY A 148 12.45 3.14 -6.52
CA GLY A 148 13.26 4.32 -6.86
C GLY A 148 12.60 5.28 -7.85
N ASN A 149 11.45 4.92 -8.44
CA ASN A 149 10.68 5.82 -9.30
C ASN A 149 10.28 7.08 -8.54
N GLU A 150 10.52 8.24 -9.13
CA GLU A 150 10.23 9.54 -8.54
C GLU A 150 8.74 9.86 -8.50
N ASN A 151 7.95 9.18 -9.34
CA ASN A 151 6.50 9.36 -9.51
C ASN A 151 5.75 8.10 -9.05
N LEU A 152 6.25 7.41 -8.02
CA LEU A 152 5.74 6.13 -7.55
C LEU A 152 4.28 6.23 -7.10
N TYR A 153 3.88 7.34 -6.47
CA TYR A 153 2.52 7.63 -6.05
C TYR A 153 1.57 7.75 -7.24
N LEU A 154 1.99 8.40 -8.33
CA LEU A 154 1.19 8.47 -9.57
C LEU A 154 0.99 7.08 -10.20
N TYR A 155 2.02 6.22 -10.15
CA TYR A 155 1.90 4.83 -10.62
C TYR A 155 0.91 4.05 -9.75
N MET A 156 1.01 4.21 -8.42
CA MET A 156 0.06 3.63 -7.47
C MET A 156 -1.37 4.08 -7.79
N ARG A 157 -1.59 5.39 -7.92
CA ARG A 157 -2.90 5.99 -8.19
C ARG A 157 -3.51 5.49 -9.51
N HIS A 158 -2.72 5.44 -10.59
CA HIS A 158 -3.14 4.89 -11.88
C HIS A 158 -3.59 3.42 -11.78
N ILE A 159 -2.79 2.58 -11.12
CA ILE A 159 -3.12 1.16 -10.92
C ILE A 159 -4.34 1.02 -10.00
N ASN A 160 -4.44 1.83 -8.96
CA ASN A 160 -5.53 1.77 -7.98
C ASN A 160 -6.88 2.13 -8.64
N SER A 161 -6.92 3.20 -9.43
CA SER A 161 -8.10 3.58 -10.23
C SER A 161 -8.53 2.44 -11.15
N THR A 162 -7.59 1.93 -11.96
CA THR A 162 -7.88 0.81 -12.89
C THR A 162 -8.34 -0.46 -12.15
N PHE A 163 -7.78 -0.73 -10.97
CA PHE A 163 -8.13 -1.90 -10.18
C PHE A 163 -9.52 -1.80 -9.55
N PHE A 164 -9.92 -0.62 -9.06
CA PHE A 164 -11.25 -0.41 -8.49
C PHE A 164 -12.37 -0.54 -9.55
N ASP A 165 -12.10 -0.14 -10.80
CA ASP A 165 -13.02 -0.34 -11.92
C ASP A 165 -13.32 -1.83 -12.21
N LEU A 166 -12.45 -2.74 -11.76
CA LEU A 166 -12.66 -4.18 -11.90
C LEU A 166 -13.66 -4.75 -10.87
N LYS A 167 -14.18 -3.95 -9.93
CA LYS A 167 -15.23 -4.30 -8.96
C LYS A 167 -14.90 -5.46 -8.00
N GLY A 168 -13.62 -5.80 -7.85
CA GLY A 168 -13.15 -6.84 -6.92
C GLY A 168 -13.41 -8.28 -7.36
N GLY A 169 -13.20 -9.23 -6.46
CA GLY A 169 -13.28 -10.66 -6.71
C GLY A 169 -11.96 -11.28 -7.20
N LYS A 170 -11.90 -12.62 -7.19
CA LYS A 170 -10.69 -13.38 -7.56
C LYS A 170 -10.19 -13.07 -8.98
N LYS A 171 -11.10 -12.81 -9.92
CA LYS A 171 -10.73 -12.44 -11.30
C LYS A 171 -9.97 -11.11 -11.32
N SER A 172 -10.43 -10.13 -10.56
CA SER A 172 -9.81 -8.81 -10.46
C SER A 172 -8.49 -8.89 -9.71
N PHE A 173 -8.43 -9.65 -8.61
CA PHE A 173 -7.19 -9.93 -7.89
C PHE A 173 -6.11 -10.58 -8.78
N ARG A 174 -6.47 -11.56 -9.60
CA ARG A 174 -5.53 -12.17 -10.57
C ARG A 174 -5.07 -11.18 -11.65
N LYS A 175 -5.98 -10.30 -12.10
CA LYS A 175 -5.65 -9.23 -13.05
C LYS A 175 -4.73 -8.17 -12.45
N LEU A 176 -4.77 -7.95 -11.14
CA LEU A 176 -3.88 -6.99 -10.49
C LEU A 176 -2.41 -7.29 -10.80
N ALA A 177 -1.99 -8.56 -10.83
CA ALA A 177 -0.62 -8.92 -11.17
C ALA A 177 -0.19 -8.45 -12.58
N GLN A 178 -1.14 -8.35 -13.52
CA GLN A 178 -0.90 -7.80 -14.86
C GLN A 178 -0.76 -6.28 -14.80
N LEU A 179 -1.65 -5.60 -14.06
CA LEU A 179 -1.57 -4.14 -13.86
C LEU A 179 -0.28 -3.72 -13.15
N MET A 180 0.20 -4.53 -12.21
CA MET A 180 1.44 -4.26 -11.47
C MET A 180 2.70 -4.33 -12.35
N ARG A 181 2.65 -4.88 -13.57
CA ARG A 181 3.79 -4.85 -14.50
C ARG A 181 4.23 -3.44 -14.84
N THR A 182 3.30 -2.49 -14.83
CA THR A 182 3.57 -1.05 -14.97
C THR A 182 4.57 -0.53 -13.95
N THR A 183 4.81 -1.23 -12.84
CA THR A 183 5.78 -0.84 -11.81
C THR A 183 7.19 -1.36 -12.03
N VAL A 184 7.39 -2.27 -12.99
CA VAL A 184 8.67 -2.95 -13.24
C VAL A 184 9.51 -2.13 -14.21
N PHE A 185 10.68 -1.70 -13.77
CA PHE A 185 11.56 -0.82 -14.53
C PHE A 185 11.86 -1.35 -15.94
N SER A 186 11.79 -0.46 -16.93
CA SER A 186 12.09 -0.73 -18.34
C SER A 186 11.19 -1.74 -19.06
N THR A 187 10.09 -2.17 -18.46
CA THR A 187 9.03 -2.87 -19.21
C THR A 187 8.30 -1.93 -20.16
N ASP A 188 7.62 -2.48 -21.16
CA ASP A 188 6.80 -1.69 -22.08
C ASP A 188 5.71 -0.95 -21.31
N GLU A 189 5.01 -1.64 -20.39
CA GLU A 189 3.96 -1.06 -19.56
C GLU A 189 4.46 0.11 -18.69
N TYR A 190 5.66 -0.02 -18.11
CA TYR A 190 6.30 1.05 -17.35
C TYR A 190 6.63 2.26 -18.25
N ASN A 191 7.21 2.01 -19.42
CA ASN A 191 7.58 3.08 -20.35
C ASN A 191 6.35 3.78 -20.92
N ASP A 192 5.28 3.05 -21.19
CA ASP A 192 4.01 3.60 -21.68
C ASP A 192 3.40 4.58 -20.68
N LEU A 193 3.28 4.20 -19.40
CA LEU A 193 2.77 5.10 -18.38
C LEU A 193 3.71 6.30 -18.17
N ARG A 194 5.03 6.09 -18.17
CA ARG A 194 6.01 7.18 -18.09
C ARG A 194 5.84 8.19 -19.21
N ASN A 195 5.73 7.71 -20.45
CA ASN A 195 5.57 8.55 -21.63
C ASN A 195 4.24 9.30 -21.62
N PHE A 196 3.16 8.61 -21.20
CA PHE A 196 1.84 9.21 -21.01
C PHE A 196 1.91 10.37 -20.01
N LEU A 197 2.41 10.14 -18.79
CA LEU A 197 2.55 11.18 -17.77
C LEU A 197 3.40 12.37 -18.25
N GLN A 198 4.51 12.10 -18.95
CA GLN A 198 5.34 13.16 -19.52
C GLN A 198 4.61 13.97 -20.60
N SER A 199 3.76 13.33 -21.41
CA SER A 199 2.96 14.01 -22.43
C SER A 199 1.86 14.89 -21.82
N GLU A 200 1.16 14.40 -20.80
CA GLU A 200 0.13 15.19 -20.09
C GLU A 200 0.75 16.36 -19.32
N ALA A 201 1.89 16.16 -18.63
CA ALA A 201 2.60 17.24 -17.96
C ALA A 201 2.97 18.38 -18.93
N LYS A 202 3.45 18.04 -20.13
CA LYS A 202 3.76 19.01 -21.19
C LYS A 202 2.51 19.75 -21.68
N LYS A 203 1.41 19.03 -21.88
CA LYS A 203 0.12 19.59 -22.34
C LYS A 203 -0.47 20.57 -21.31
N HIS A 204 -0.30 20.29 -20.03
CA HIS A 204 -0.79 21.12 -18.92
C HIS A 204 0.24 22.13 -18.41
N ASN A 205 1.44 22.17 -18.99
CA ASN A 205 2.53 23.07 -18.61
C ASN A 205 2.89 23.01 -17.11
N CYS A 206 2.90 21.79 -16.56
CA CYS A 206 3.29 21.50 -15.18
C CYS A 206 4.39 20.42 -15.14
N LYS A 207 4.93 20.14 -13.95
CA LYS A 207 5.80 18.98 -13.79
C LYS A 207 4.97 17.71 -13.66
N VAL A 208 5.60 16.55 -13.89
CA VAL A 208 4.93 15.26 -13.71
C VAL A 208 4.46 15.09 -12.26
N GLU A 209 5.27 15.51 -11.29
CA GLU A 209 4.92 15.47 -9.85
C GLU A 209 3.71 16.34 -9.47
N ASP A 210 3.36 17.33 -10.30
CA ASP A 210 2.21 18.22 -10.08
C ASP A 210 0.92 17.70 -10.74
N LEU A 211 0.99 16.55 -11.46
CA LEU A 211 -0.20 15.95 -12.07
C LEU A 211 -1.09 15.35 -10.99
N GLU A 212 -2.36 15.69 -11.03
CA GLU A 212 -3.39 15.06 -10.22
C GLU A 212 -4.35 14.27 -11.12
N LEU A 213 -4.88 13.17 -10.59
CA LEU A 213 -6.01 12.51 -11.24
C LEU A 213 -7.25 13.39 -11.03
N ASN A 214 -8.00 13.61 -12.11
CA ASN A 214 -9.28 14.29 -12.03
C ASN A 214 -10.30 13.35 -11.36
N ASP A 215 -10.45 13.50 -10.04
CA ASP A 215 -11.37 12.72 -9.21
C ASP A 215 -12.72 13.42 -8.99
N ASP A 216 -12.95 14.59 -9.60
CA ASP A 216 -14.10 15.49 -9.29
C ASP A 216 -15.47 14.86 -9.59
N ASP A 217 -15.56 13.84 -10.44
CA ASP A 217 -16.82 13.18 -10.82
C ASP A 217 -17.05 11.80 -10.17
N THR A 218 -16.08 11.28 -9.40
CA THR A 218 -16.17 9.93 -8.80
C THR A 218 -15.61 9.90 -7.38
N ILE A 219 -16.47 10.20 -6.40
CA ILE A 219 -16.24 9.73 -5.03
C ILE A 219 -16.43 8.21 -5.06
N TYR A 220 -15.32 7.47 -5.15
CA TYR A 220 -15.34 6.02 -5.00
C TYR A 220 -15.63 5.69 -3.53
N GLU A 221 -16.90 5.56 -3.16
CA GLU A 221 -17.25 4.82 -1.93
C GLU A 221 -16.84 3.35 -2.16
N ILE A 222 -15.67 2.99 -1.64
CA ILE A 222 -15.17 1.62 -1.72
C ILE A 222 -16.06 0.76 -0.84
N GLU A 223 -16.89 -0.05 -1.48
CA GLU A 223 -17.55 -1.16 -0.79
C GLU A 223 -16.53 -2.30 -0.62
N TRP A 224 -16.09 -2.55 0.61
CA TRP A 224 -15.00 -3.47 0.97
C TRP A 224 -15.36 -4.97 0.97
#